data_AF-A0A7R9ZXT3-F1
#
_entry.id   AF-A0A7R9ZXT3-F1
#
_cell.length_a   1.000
_cell.length_b   1.000
_cell.length_c   1.000
_cell.angle_alpha   90.00
_cell.angle_beta   90.00
_cell.angle_gamma   90.00
#
_symmetry.space_group_name_H-M   'P 1'
#
loop_
_entity.id
_entity.type
_entity.pdbx_description
1 polymer ?
#
loop_
_entity_poly.entity_id
_entity_poly.type
_entity_poly.pdbx_seq_one_letter_code
_entity_poly.pdbx_strand_id
1 'polypeptide(L)'
;GHSRVGRVPRCSPRRAAFWRESASDLARRLEERGQRLAVAAVPRAAAFFAALCRHLPVADVYAHSEFCDEELQTEAEVRSALASHGVGLKTFWGGLTVHHIEDLGFDPSDPEQMPWYKGEFQRAAKRRPIREVLPVPAPMCPPPDDGDGGLAALAPFGQEAVAAAFAHGPA
;
A
#
# COMPACT_ATOMS: atom_id res chain seq x y z
N GLY A 1 -16.95 1.23 -5.65
CA GLY A 1 -17.41 1.36 -4.26
C GLY A 1 -18.15 2.67 -4.05
N HIS A 2 -19.05 2.73 -3.07
CA HIS A 2 -19.83 3.93 -2.72
C HIS A 2 -19.45 4.41 -1.31
N SER A 3 -19.61 5.70 -1.02
CA SER A 3 -19.30 6.27 0.29
C SER A 3 -20.23 5.70 1.35
N ARG A 4 -19.73 5.45 2.56
CA ARG A 4 -20.50 4.87 3.67
C ARG A 4 -21.74 5.69 4.03
N VAL A 5 -21.61 7.02 4.05
CA VAL A 5 -22.68 7.94 4.49
C VAL A 5 -23.61 8.31 3.34
N GLY A 6 -23.07 8.88 2.25
CA GLY A 6 -23.89 9.46 1.17
C GLY A 6 -24.24 8.54 0.02
N ARG A 7 -23.76 7.28 0.03
CA ARG A 7 -23.84 6.32 -1.10
C ARG A 7 -23.43 6.87 -2.48
N VAL A 8 -22.65 7.94 -2.53
CA VAL A 8 -22.11 8.48 -3.78
C VAL A 8 -20.91 7.65 -4.25
N PRO A 9 -20.63 7.55 -5.57
CA PRO A 9 -19.45 6.86 -6.06
C PRO A 9 -18.17 7.42 -5.41
N ARG A 10 -17.39 6.54 -4.78
CA ARG A 10 -16.15 6.92 -4.08
C ARG A 10 -15.06 7.42 -5.01
N CYS A 11 -15.11 7.06 -6.28
CA CYS A 11 -14.10 7.42 -7.27
C CYS A 11 -14.78 7.97 -8.51
N SER A 12 -14.40 9.18 -8.92
CA SER A 12 -14.89 9.76 -10.16
C SER A 12 -14.23 9.07 -11.36
N PRO A 13 -14.86 9.06 -12.55
CA PRO A 13 -14.25 8.48 -13.75
C PRO A 13 -12.88 9.07 -14.08
N ARG A 14 -12.68 10.37 -13.84
CA ARG A 14 -11.39 11.06 -14.05
C ARG A 14 -10.31 10.53 -13.10
N ARG A 15 -10.62 10.38 -11.80
CA ARG A 15 -9.67 9.82 -10.83
C ARG A 15 -9.38 8.35 -11.12
N ALA A 16 -10.39 7.58 -11.55
CA ALA A 16 -10.20 6.19 -11.94
C ALA A 16 -9.31 6.05 -13.18
N ALA A 17 -9.42 6.94 -14.17
CA ALA A 17 -8.50 6.99 -15.31
C ALA A 17 -7.06 7.26 -14.85
N PHE A 18 -6.86 8.31 -14.04
CA PHE A 18 -5.55 8.67 -13.49
C PHE A 18 -4.91 7.53 -12.70
N TRP A 19 -5.67 6.83 -11.85
CA TRP A 19 -5.16 5.67 -11.11
C TRP A 19 -4.74 4.52 -12.01
N ARG A 20 -5.51 4.23 -13.06
CA ARG A 20 -5.13 3.20 -14.04
C ARG A 20 -3.85 3.57 -14.78
N GLU A 21 -3.75 4.82 -15.24
CA GLU A 21 -2.55 5.32 -15.91
C GLU A 21 -1.31 5.30 -14.98
N SER A 22 -1.49 5.67 -13.71
CA SER A 22 -0.42 5.65 -12.71
C SER A 22 0.08 4.22 -12.44
N ALA A 23 -0.84 3.26 -12.32
CA ALA A 23 -0.47 1.86 -12.13
C ALA A 23 0.14 1.22 -13.41
N SER A 24 -0.29 1.65 -14.61
CA SER A 24 0.37 1.25 -15.88
C SER A 24 1.80 1.73 -15.91
N ASP A 25 2.04 3.00 -15.55
CA ASP A 25 3.38 3.58 -15.54
C ASP A 25 4.28 2.88 -14.50
N LEU A 26 3.74 2.58 -13.32
CA LEU A 26 4.45 1.83 -12.29
C LEU A 26 4.81 0.41 -12.76
N ALA A 27 3.88 -0.32 -13.37
CA ALA A 27 4.12 -1.66 -13.91
C ALA A 27 5.26 -1.64 -14.93
N ARG A 28 5.20 -0.73 -15.91
CA ARG A 28 6.25 -0.56 -16.93
C ARG A 28 7.62 -0.25 -16.31
N ARG A 29 7.69 0.65 -15.34
CA ARG A 29 8.96 1.02 -14.68
C ARG A 29 9.56 -0.10 -13.83
N LEU A 30 8.71 -0.98 -13.29
CA LEU A 30 9.13 -2.18 -12.58
C LEU A 30 9.66 -3.23 -13.57
N GLU A 31 8.99 -3.43 -14.71
CA GLU A 31 9.45 -4.34 -15.78
C GLU A 31 10.83 -3.94 -16.33
N GLU A 32 11.07 -2.64 -16.55
CA GLU A 32 12.39 -2.10 -16.93
C GLU A 32 13.51 -2.44 -15.93
N ARG A 33 13.14 -2.85 -14.71
CA ARG A 33 14.05 -3.24 -13.63
C ARG A 33 13.98 -4.73 -13.29
N GLY A 34 13.41 -5.55 -14.18
CA GLY A 34 13.28 -6.99 -13.99
C GLY A 34 12.27 -7.40 -12.91
N GLN A 35 11.32 -6.51 -12.59
CA GLN A 35 10.22 -6.75 -11.65
C GLN A 35 8.88 -6.88 -12.36
N ARG A 36 7.84 -7.26 -11.63
CA ARG A 36 6.47 -7.32 -12.12
C ARG A 36 5.50 -6.75 -11.08
N LEU A 37 4.56 -5.93 -11.53
CA LEU A 37 3.43 -5.49 -10.70
C LEU A 37 2.29 -6.50 -10.81
N ALA A 38 2.01 -7.24 -9.74
CA ALA A 38 0.86 -8.12 -9.65
C ALA A 38 -0.38 -7.34 -9.19
N VAL A 39 -1.50 -7.48 -9.90
CA VAL A 39 -2.75 -6.77 -9.55
C VAL A 39 -3.91 -7.73 -9.46
N ALA A 40 -4.70 -7.56 -8.40
CA ALA A 40 -5.89 -8.36 -8.13
C ALA A 40 -7.08 -7.44 -7.84
N ALA A 41 -8.19 -7.66 -8.55
CA ALA A 41 -9.47 -7.06 -8.21
C ALA A 41 -10.14 -7.88 -7.12
N VAL A 42 -10.04 -7.43 -5.86
CA VAL A 42 -10.63 -8.13 -4.71
C VAL A 42 -11.57 -7.21 -3.92
N PRO A 43 -12.62 -7.76 -3.31
CA PRO A 43 -13.52 -6.97 -2.46
C PRO A 43 -12.86 -6.55 -1.14
N ARG A 44 -11.89 -7.32 -0.64
CA ARG A 44 -11.17 -7.05 0.62
C ARG A 44 -9.70 -7.44 0.52
N ALA A 45 -8.80 -6.54 0.94
CA ALA A 45 -7.36 -6.77 0.89
C ALA A 45 -6.91 -7.94 1.78
N ALA A 46 -7.48 -8.09 2.98
CA ALA A 46 -7.13 -9.18 3.90
C ALA A 46 -7.31 -10.58 3.28
N ALA A 47 -8.37 -10.79 2.49
CA ALA A 47 -8.62 -12.06 1.80
C ALA A 47 -7.55 -12.36 0.75
N PHE A 48 -7.09 -11.34 0.03
CA PHE A 48 -5.99 -11.46 -0.92
C PHE A 48 -4.70 -11.90 -0.24
N PHE A 49 -4.30 -11.23 0.85
CA PHE A 49 -3.06 -11.57 1.56
C PHE A 49 -3.10 -12.96 2.20
N ALA A 50 -4.23 -13.39 2.77
CA ALA A 50 -4.40 -14.74 3.31
C ALA A 50 -4.28 -15.82 2.23
N ALA A 51 -4.77 -15.55 1.02
CA ALA A 51 -4.62 -16.47 -0.10
C ALA A 51 -3.19 -16.42 -0.67
N LEU A 52 -2.57 -15.24 -0.76
CA LEU A 52 -1.18 -15.10 -1.19
C LEU A 52 -0.22 -15.93 -0.32
N CYS A 53 -0.40 -15.88 1.01
CA CYS A 53 0.43 -16.66 1.95
C CYS A 53 0.19 -18.17 1.87
N ARG A 54 -0.90 -18.63 1.24
CA ARG A 54 -1.11 -20.07 0.97
C ARG A 54 -0.39 -20.55 -0.28
N HIS A 55 -0.12 -19.64 -1.22
CA HIS A 55 0.50 -19.97 -2.51
C HIS A 55 1.98 -19.63 -2.58
N LEU A 56 2.46 -18.70 -1.74
CA LEU A 56 3.84 -18.24 -1.74
C LEU A 56 4.45 -18.30 -0.33
N PRO A 57 5.74 -18.65 -0.22
CA PRO A 57 6.49 -18.52 1.02
C PRO A 57 6.81 -17.04 1.29
N VAL A 58 5.88 -16.34 1.94
CA VAL A 58 6.04 -14.93 2.31
C VAL A 58 6.69 -14.82 3.70
N ALA A 59 7.79 -14.08 3.81
CA ALA A 59 8.43 -13.79 5.10
C ALA A 59 7.83 -12.55 5.77
N ASP A 60 7.71 -11.46 5.01
CA ASP A 60 7.20 -10.17 5.47
C ASP A 60 6.49 -9.45 4.33
N VAL A 61 5.55 -8.58 4.68
CA VAL A 61 4.90 -7.62 3.78
C VAL A 61 5.30 -6.21 4.18
N TYR A 62 5.64 -5.38 3.19
CA TYR A 62 6.06 -4.00 3.37
C TYR A 62 5.03 -3.05 2.74
N ALA A 63 4.67 -1.98 3.45
CA ALA A 63 3.76 -0.95 2.95
C ALA A 63 4.08 0.42 3.56
N HIS A 64 3.49 1.49 3.01
CA HIS A 64 3.47 2.78 3.70
C HIS A 64 2.38 2.77 4.79
N SER A 65 2.65 3.45 5.91
CA SER A 65 1.66 3.71 6.95
C SER A 65 0.68 4.78 6.50
N GLU A 66 -0.59 4.61 6.84
CA GLU A 66 -1.65 5.59 6.63
C GLU A 66 -2.18 6.10 7.98
N PHE A 67 -3.01 7.14 7.96
CA PHE A 67 -3.53 7.79 9.17
C PHE A 67 -5.05 7.99 9.20
N CYS A 68 -5.74 7.73 8.10
CA CYS A 68 -7.20 7.84 8.00
C CYS A 68 -7.89 6.55 8.45
N ASP A 69 -9.08 6.67 9.05
CA ASP A 69 -9.80 5.54 9.68
C ASP A 69 -10.05 4.35 8.74
N GLU A 70 -10.33 4.60 7.45
CA GLU A 70 -10.62 3.53 6.47
C GLU A 70 -9.38 2.73 6.14
N GLU A 71 -8.27 3.43 5.96
CA GLU A 71 -6.97 2.86 5.68
C GLU A 71 -6.42 2.12 6.90
N LEU A 72 -6.56 2.69 8.11
CA LEU A 72 -6.18 2.04 9.37
C LEU A 72 -6.98 0.76 9.63
N GLN A 73 -8.29 0.77 9.35
CA GLN A 73 -9.12 -0.43 9.44
C GLN A 73 -8.65 -1.51 8.45
N THR A 74 -8.36 -1.12 7.20
CA THR A 74 -7.86 -2.04 6.17
C THR A 74 -6.49 -2.61 6.58
N GLU A 75 -5.59 -1.79 7.11
CA GLU A 75 -4.28 -2.21 7.61
C GLU A 75 -4.41 -3.22 8.75
N ALA A 76 -5.27 -2.97 9.73
CA ALA A 76 -5.51 -3.88 10.86
C ALA A 76 -6.03 -5.25 10.41
N GLU A 77 -6.94 -5.27 9.44
CA GLU A 77 -7.48 -6.50 8.86
C GLU A 77 -6.41 -7.29 8.09
N VAL A 78 -5.58 -6.61 7.29
CA VAL A 78 -4.45 -7.23 6.58
C VAL A 78 -3.42 -7.77 7.58
N ARG A 79 -3.10 -7.01 8.62
CA ARG A 79 -2.16 -7.42 9.68
C ARG A 79 -2.64 -8.71 10.36
N SER A 80 -3.92 -8.81 10.70
CA SER A 80 -4.52 -10.02 11.28
C SER A 80 -4.43 -11.22 10.33
N ALA A 81 -4.76 -11.01 9.05
CA ALA A 81 -4.67 -12.06 8.02
C ALA A 81 -3.25 -12.55 7.79
N LEU A 82 -2.23 -11.69 7.87
CA LEU A 82 -0.83 -12.08 7.75
C LEU A 82 -0.34 -12.82 9.01
N ALA A 83 -0.75 -12.36 10.19
CA ALA A 83 -0.37 -12.96 11.46
C ALA A 83 -0.84 -14.41 11.61
N SER A 84 -2.01 -14.79 11.06
CA SER A 84 -2.47 -16.18 11.06
C SER A 84 -1.59 -17.12 10.23
N HIS A 85 -0.73 -16.56 9.37
CA HIS A 85 0.27 -17.29 8.58
C HIS A 85 1.70 -17.09 9.11
N GLY A 86 1.88 -16.45 10.27
CA GLY A 86 3.20 -16.14 10.82
C GLY A 86 3.98 -15.06 10.05
N VAL A 87 3.29 -14.26 9.23
CA VAL A 87 3.89 -13.22 8.39
C VAL A 87 3.71 -11.84 9.03
N GLY A 88 4.78 -11.03 9.04
CA GLY A 88 4.76 -9.67 9.57
C GLY A 88 4.30 -8.63 8.54
N LEU A 89 3.48 -7.66 8.97
CA LEU A 89 3.24 -6.41 8.22
C LEU A 89 4.11 -5.28 8.78
N LYS A 90 5.07 -4.80 7.98
CA LYS A 90 5.99 -3.71 8.33
C LYS A 90 5.58 -2.46 7.57
N THR A 91 5.14 -1.44 8.30
CA THR A 91 4.72 -0.15 7.74
C THR A 91 5.74 0.93 8.01
N PHE A 92 5.91 1.83 7.04
CA PHE A 92 6.87 2.93 7.10
C PHE A 92 6.19 4.25 6.75
N TRP A 93 6.53 5.32 7.47
CA TRP A 93 6.08 6.66 7.11
C TRP A 93 6.83 7.13 5.85
N GLY A 94 6.18 7.02 4.69
CA GLY A 94 6.83 7.27 3.40
C GLY A 94 5.90 7.91 2.38
N GLY A 95 6.44 8.81 1.55
CA GLY A 95 5.76 9.37 0.37
C GLY A 95 4.63 10.36 0.64
N LEU A 96 4.26 10.62 1.90
CA LEU A 96 3.13 11.47 2.27
C LEU A 96 3.52 12.90 2.65
N THR A 97 4.67 13.09 3.32
CA THR A 97 5.08 14.38 3.88
C THR A 97 6.52 14.73 3.56
N VAL A 98 6.80 16.04 3.47
CA VAL A 98 8.17 16.57 3.28
C VAL A 98 8.96 16.53 4.59
N HIS A 99 8.34 16.89 5.71
CA HIS A 99 8.91 16.70 7.03
C HIS A 99 8.53 15.31 7.52
N HIS A 100 9.52 14.49 7.86
CA HIS A 100 9.26 13.17 8.43
C HIS A 100 8.61 13.30 9.80
N ILE A 101 7.64 12.45 10.12
CA ILE A 101 6.83 12.55 11.34
C ILE A 101 7.68 12.50 12.61
N GLU A 102 8.70 11.63 12.62
CA GLU A 102 9.65 11.47 13.74
C GLU A 102 10.60 12.67 13.90
N ASP A 103 10.78 13.49 12.86
CA ASP A 103 11.76 14.59 12.87
C ASP A 103 11.11 15.93 13.27
N LEU A 104 9.78 15.96 13.48
CA LEU A 104 9.05 17.18 13.85
C LEU A 104 9.49 17.74 15.21
N GLY A 105 10.01 16.88 16.08
CA GLY A 105 10.44 17.19 17.44
C GLY A 105 9.29 17.63 18.34
N PHE A 106 8.09 17.16 18.03
CA PHE A 106 6.88 17.09 18.86
C PHE A 106 6.06 15.90 18.32
N ASP A 107 5.21 15.32 19.14
CA ASP A 107 4.33 14.23 18.73
C ASP A 107 3.07 14.78 18.04
N PRO A 108 2.86 14.55 16.73
CA PRO A 108 1.67 15.03 16.04
C PRO A 108 0.40 14.22 16.36
N SER A 109 0.52 13.07 17.03
CA SER A 109 -0.63 12.30 17.50
C SER A 109 -1.18 12.81 18.84
N ASP A 110 -0.39 13.61 19.56
CA ASP A 110 -0.76 14.26 20.82
C ASP A 110 -1.38 15.65 20.55
N PRO A 111 -2.69 15.85 20.81
CA PRO A 111 -3.36 17.14 20.60
C PRO A 111 -2.79 18.28 21.45
N GLU A 112 -2.13 17.98 22.57
CA GLU A 112 -1.51 19.00 23.41
C GLU A 112 -0.20 19.53 22.81
N GLN A 113 0.47 18.72 22.00
CA GLN A 113 1.73 19.08 21.33
C GLN A 113 1.53 19.63 19.92
N MET A 114 0.49 19.18 19.21
CA MET A 114 0.21 19.62 17.84
C MET A 114 -0.14 21.12 17.79
N PRO A 115 0.58 21.94 17.02
CA PRO A 115 0.24 23.35 16.90
C PRO A 115 -1.12 23.57 16.23
N TRP A 116 -1.99 24.33 16.89
CA TRP A 116 -3.34 24.64 16.40
C TRP A 116 -3.34 25.49 15.14
N TYR A 117 -2.27 26.28 14.93
CA TYR A 117 -2.16 27.21 13.81
C TYR A 117 -1.04 26.81 12.85
N LYS A 118 -1.35 26.88 11.55
CA LYS A 118 -0.39 26.60 10.45
C LYS A 118 0.94 27.35 10.61
N GLY A 119 0.91 28.62 11.04
CA GLY A 119 2.11 29.43 11.21
C GLY A 119 3.05 28.92 12.30
N GLU A 120 2.49 28.35 13.37
CA GLU A 120 3.26 27.75 14.46
C GLU A 120 3.90 26.43 14.02
N PHE A 121 3.11 25.56 13.40
CA PHE A 121 3.60 24.33 12.77
C PHE A 121 4.76 24.62 11.82
N GLN A 122 4.60 25.58 10.91
CA GLN A 122 5.66 25.93 9.94
C GLN A 122 6.92 26.46 10.60
N ARG A 123 6.81 27.27 11.66
CA ARG A 123 8.00 27.75 12.41
C ARG A 123 8.76 26.61 13.07
N ALA A 124 8.05 25.60 13.60
CA ALA A 124 8.66 24.42 14.19
C ALA A 124 9.30 23.53 13.10
N ALA A 125 8.54 23.17 12.07
CA ALA A 125 8.97 22.26 11.01
C ALA A 125 10.16 22.78 10.19
N LYS A 126 10.21 24.09 9.88
CA LYS A 126 11.33 24.69 9.12
C LYS A 126 12.69 24.61 9.82
N ARG A 127 12.71 24.35 11.13
CA ARG A 127 13.95 24.15 11.91
C ARG A 127 14.42 22.69 11.90
N ARG A 128 13.67 21.80 11.27
CA ARG A 128 13.96 20.37 11.18
C ARG A 128 14.61 20.04 9.85
N PRO A 129 15.53 19.06 9.81
CA PRO A 129 16.09 18.60 8.56
C PRO A 129 14.99 18.01 7.67
N ILE A 130 15.19 18.11 6.36
CA ILE A 130 14.43 17.34 5.38
C ILE A 130 15.31 16.15 5.03
N ARG A 131 14.77 14.94 5.18
CA ARG A 131 15.51 13.71 4.85
C ARG A 131 15.82 13.68 3.36
N GLU A 132 17.02 13.22 3.01
CA GLU A 132 17.36 12.98 1.62
C GLU A 132 16.48 11.88 1.02
N VAL A 133 16.19 12.01 -0.28
CA VAL A 133 15.40 11.02 -1.00
C VAL A 133 16.20 9.72 -1.10
N LEU A 134 15.59 8.62 -0.68
CA LEU A 134 16.21 7.30 -0.82
C LEU A 134 16.34 6.94 -2.31
N PRO A 135 17.52 6.47 -2.76
CA PRO A 135 17.67 5.99 -4.12
C PRO A 135 16.83 4.72 -4.32
N VAL A 136 16.36 4.52 -5.55
CA VAL A 136 15.70 3.26 -5.92
C VAL A 136 16.73 2.13 -5.85
N PRO A 137 16.44 1.02 -5.13
CA PRO A 137 17.37 -0.11 -5.05
C PRO A 137 17.71 -0.68 -6.43
N ALA A 138 19.00 -0.95 -6.67
CA ALA A 138 19.49 -1.65 -7.85
C ALA A 138 20.77 -2.45 -7.50
N PRO A 139 20.89 -3.72 -7.89
CA PRO A 139 19.90 -4.54 -8.60
C PRO A 139 18.77 -5.04 -7.69
N MET A 140 17.60 -5.31 -8.27
CA MET A 140 16.51 -5.99 -7.57
C MET A 140 16.47 -7.47 -7.97
N CYS A 141 16.32 -8.38 -7.00
CA CYS A 141 16.15 -9.81 -7.29
C CYS A 141 14.85 -10.03 -8.06
N PRO A 142 14.85 -10.85 -9.13
CA PRO A 142 13.64 -11.09 -9.91
C PRO A 142 12.49 -11.60 -9.01
N PRO A 143 11.23 -11.41 -9.43
CA PRO A 143 10.10 -11.98 -8.72
C PRO A 143 10.26 -13.51 -8.59
N PRO A 144 9.66 -14.14 -7.56
CA PRO A 144 9.71 -15.58 -7.39
C PRO A 144 9.29 -16.30 -8.68
N ASP A 145 10.08 -17.30 -9.09
CA ASP A 145 9.75 -18.18 -10.20
C ASP A 145 8.58 -19.07 -9.75
N ASP A 146 7.41 -18.90 -10.35
CA ASP A 146 6.15 -19.30 -9.74
C ASP A 146 5.59 -20.62 -10.25
N GLY A 147 6.34 -21.37 -11.06
CA GLY A 147 5.97 -22.69 -11.55
C GLY A 147 4.50 -22.76 -12.00
N ASP A 148 3.69 -23.59 -11.33
CA ASP A 148 2.24 -23.78 -11.56
C ASP A 148 1.34 -22.61 -11.08
N GLY A 149 1.85 -21.38 -11.07
CA GLY A 149 1.02 -20.17 -11.22
C GLY A 149 0.56 -19.46 -9.95
N GLY A 150 1.36 -19.45 -8.88
CA GLY A 150 1.04 -18.64 -7.69
C GLY A 150 0.94 -17.14 -7.98
N LEU A 151 1.87 -16.60 -8.79
CA LEU A 151 1.86 -15.21 -9.28
C LEU A 151 1.24 -15.09 -10.68
N ALA A 152 1.24 -16.15 -11.49
CA ALA A 152 0.64 -16.20 -12.82
C ALA A 152 -0.89 -16.24 -12.75
N ALA A 153 -1.46 -16.77 -11.66
CA ALA A 153 -2.89 -16.64 -11.35
C ALA A 153 -3.31 -15.20 -11.04
N LEU A 154 -2.35 -14.30 -10.76
CA LEU A 154 -2.57 -12.87 -10.66
C LEU A 154 -2.35 -12.22 -12.03
N ALA A 155 -3.31 -11.40 -12.45
CA ALA A 155 -3.19 -10.66 -13.71
C ALA A 155 -1.93 -9.79 -13.69
N PRO A 156 -1.17 -9.74 -14.80
CA PRO A 156 -0.35 -8.57 -15.08
C PRO A 156 -1.26 -7.34 -15.09
N PHE A 157 -0.74 -6.20 -14.61
CA PHE A 157 -1.51 -4.96 -14.69
C PHE A 157 -1.96 -4.66 -16.13
N GLY A 158 -3.22 -4.25 -16.31
CA GLY A 158 -3.78 -3.95 -17.64
C GLY A 158 -4.36 -5.15 -18.41
N GLN A 159 -4.27 -6.36 -17.86
CA GLN A 159 -5.01 -7.53 -18.36
C GLN A 159 -6.18 -7.84 -17.42
N GLU A 160 -7.38 -8.08 -17.97
CA GLU A 160 -8.50 -8.60 -17.19
C GLU A 160 -8.21 -10.05 -16.81
N ALA A 161 -7.64 -10.30 -15.63
CA ALA A 161 -7.78 -11.62 -15.02
C ALA A 161 -9.07 -11.64 -14.21
N VAL A 162 -9.94 -12.59 -14.53
CA VAL A 162 -10.90 -13.13 -13.57
C VAL A 162 -10.05 -13.82 -12.50
N ALA A 163 -9.75 -13.14 -11.39
CA ALA A 163 -9.02 -13.72 -10.26
C ALA A 163 -9.89 -14.73 -9.50
N ALA A 164 -10.35 -15.77 -10.18
CA ALA A 164 -11.12 -16.87 -9.61
C ALA A 164 -10.33 -17.60 -8.51
N ALA A 165 -9.00 -17.65 -8.62
CA ALA A 165 -8.13 -18.30 -7.64
C ALA A 165 -8.15 -17.64 -6.25
N PHE A 166 -8.46 -16.35 -6.15
CA PHE A 166 -8.44 -15.57 -4.90
C PHE A 166 -9.83 -15.13 -4.43
N ALA A 167 -10.89 -15.42 -5.21
CA ALA A 167 -12.27 -15.06 -4.92
C ALA A 167 -12.98 -16.03 -3.95
N HIS A 168 -12.37 -17.17 -3.63
CA HIS A 168 -12.94 -18.19 -2.73
C HIS A 168 -12.12 -18.27 -1.43
N GLY A 169 -12.39 -17.34 -0.51
CA GLY A 169 -12.13 -17.55 0.91
C GLY A 169 -13.16 -18.54 1.50
N PRO A 170 -12.84 -19.29 2.57
CA PRO A 170 -13.72 -20.32 3.09
C PRO A 170 -15.05 -19.71 3.57
N ALA A 171 -16.13 -20.46 3.36
CA ALA A 171 -17.47 -20.18 3.90
C ALA A 171 -17.49 -20.25 5.43
#